data_AF-A0A5C7QX92-F1
#
_entry.id   AF-A0A5C7QX92-F1
#
_cell.length_a   1.000
_cell.length_b   1.000
_cell.length_c   1.000
_cell.angle_alpha   90.00
_cell.angle_beta   90.00
_cell.angle_gamma   90.00
#
_symmetry.space_group_name_H-M   'P 1'
#
loop_
_entity.id
_entity.type
_entity.pdbx_description
1 polymer ?
#
loop_
_entity_poly.entity_id
_entity_poly.type
_entity_poly.pdbx_seq_one_letter_code
_entity_poly.pdbx_strand_id
1 'polypeptide(L)'
;MRVSLLAFAVLAATGCGKTPAVETAGPSPLAANKAGDANLVAAQIADTLQACSYDGRPVQFGMGGAAPRDCRDMIEQVMAFTGLPQNFEVTEAEVPNAAAAILLDKQQLPHRVIAFNPQFIELVRRETGGNPWSAVSIMAHEAGHHLAGHTIQPGGSQPPIELEADKFSGFVLYKMGASRDDALKAINTLVPEAVPGDSTHPGRRQRAAAVGDGWDSACRQTGRGDCTAGTPGSAPAAGIVDAAAQSPVVREPVSGIGSAPATAPVAPTAPVAPGTAQVRASATASSTVVLPAPDARALPSKGMQFVYDEYGILDAQITATFEKQMFDHAKQHGVEIVTLLVKDLHGMTAEQYGWAMMRQLRVGKLDVGNGAVLVVAPDQGQAAAVMGPGVALEMAFQDKAAQLKNWIDIAWPQCKRKNACGGWTETLLLAADHIRRDTDDWEWTVHYQRLGDLLQQVAAEDGKRIAPQDSRALHAIVRFGGTVVDLAPKPGNKAAWVDDGHMIAGKPAKAVHVRSDEGLTVMLYLDARTESLMPGGALQAGKRYTFIGRESWLSSDPKHTQAINLLSYAQAQ
;
A
#
# COMPACT_ATOMS: atom_id res chain seq x y z
N MET A 1 -52.73 -4.36 -50.66
CA MET A 1 -52.68 -3.84 -52.05
C MET A 1 -52.23 -2.39 -51.97
N ARG A 2 -51.08 -2.07 -52.61
CA ARG A 2 -50.64 -0.79 -53.21
C ARG A 2 -51.02 0.56 -52.53
N VAL A 3 -50.22 1.62 -52.43
CA VAL A 3 -48.82 2.04 -52.72
C VAL A 3 -48.87 3.58 -52.71
N SER A 4 -47.72 4.24 -52.50
CA SER A 4 -47.35 5.61 -52.94
C SER A 4 -47.78 6.83 -52.10
N LEU A 5 -46.83 7.60 -51.54
CA LEU A 5 -45.88 8.59 -52.12
C LEU A 5 -46.51 9.98 -52.31
N LEU A 6 -45.93 11.02 -51.69
CA LEU A 6 -45.29 12.13 -52.41
C LEU A 6 -44.59 13.11 -51.44
N ALA A 7 -43.41 13.56 -51.85
CA ALA A 7 -42.59 14.61 -51.24
C ALA A 7 -43.04 16.00 -51.73
N PHE A 8 -42.72 17.05 -50.96
CA PHE A 8 -42.47 18.39 -51.51
C PHE A 8 -41.52 19.19 -50.62
N ALA A 9 -40.43 19.68 -51.23
CA ALA A 9 -39.53 20.69 -50.71
C ALA A 9 -39.97 22.08 -51.20
N VAL A 10 -39.76 23.11 -50.39
CA VAL A 10 -39.78 24.53 -50.82
C VAL A 10 -38.58 25.25 -50.19
N LEU A 11 -37.92 26.02 -51.05
CA LEU A 11 -36.68 26.78 -50.85
C LEU A 11 -36.98 28.29 -50.76
N ALA A 12 -35.98 29.04 -50.28
CA ALA A 12 -35.71 30.48 -50.47
C ALA A 12 -36.43 31.48 -49.54
N ALA A 13 -35.91 32.66 -49.21
CA ALA A 13 -34.58 33.30 -49.13
C ALA A 13 -34.86 34.80 -48.86
N THR A 14 -34.02 35.50 -48.08
CA THR A 14 -33.74 36.97 -48.11
C THR A 14 -32.79 37.26 -46.94
N GLY A 15 -31.70 38.03 -47.01
CA GLY A 15 -31.09 38.85 -48.05
C GLY A 15 -30.28 39.99 -47.41
N CYS A 16 -29.16 40.38 -48.07
CA CYS A 16 -28.23 41.53 -47.87
C CYS A 16 -27.05 41.32 -46.89
N GLY A 17 -25.75 41.31 -47.24
CA GLY A 17 -24.94 41.87 -48.36
C GLY A 17 -24.35 43.24 -47.96
N LYS A 18 -23.04 43.61 -47.99
CA LYS A 18 -21.89 43.35 -48.91
C LYS A 18 -20.57 43.99 -48.34
N THR A 19 -19.44 43.25 -48.20
CA THR A 19 -18.09 43.29 -48.91
C THR A 19 -17.13 44.51 -48.76
N PRO A 20 -15.77 44.44 -49.01
CA PRO A 20 -14.87 43.31 -49.39
C PRO A 20 -13.46 43.19 -48.71
N ALA A 21 -12.91 41.96 -48.80
CA ALA A 21 -11.54 41.40 -48.94
C ALA A 21 -10.23 42.15 -48.56
N VAL A 22 -9.35 41.47 -47.80
CA VAL A 22 -8.05 40.86 -48.26
C VAL A 22 -7.74 39.63 -47.38
N GLU A 23 -7.33 38.53 -48.03
CA GLU A 23 -6.97 37.23 -47.45
C GLU A 23 -5.68 37.27 -46.61
N THR A 24 -5.71 36.68 -45.42
CA THR A 24 -4.55 35.98 -44.85
C THR A 24 -5.03 34.64 -44.30
N ALA A 25 -4.31 33.59 -44.66
CA ALA A 25 -4.65 32.19 -44.39
C ALA A 25 -4.84 31.92 -42.89
N GLY A 26 -6.04 31.48 -42.49
CA GLY A 26 -6.29 30.95 -41.16
C GLY A 26 -5.77 29.51 -41.04
N PRO A 27 -5.17 29.10 -39.91
CA PRO A 27 -4.74 27.72 -39.71
C PRO A 27 -5.95 26.78 -39.64
N SER A 28 -5.84 25.65 -40.33
CA SER A 28 -6.82 24.55 -40.37
C SER A 28 -7.25 24.05 -38.98
N PRO A 29 -8.46 23.46 -38.86
CA PRO A 29 -9.02 22.95 -37.61
C PRO A 29 -8.35 21.61 -37.23
N LEU A 30 -7.14 21.69 -36.67
CA LEU A 30 -6.38 20.57 -36.13
C LEU A 30 -5.73 20.97 -34.80
N ALA A 31 -6.52 21.53 -33.88
CA ALA A 31 -6.01 21.89 -32.55
C ALA A 31 -7.07 21.97 -31.43
N ALA A 32 -8.22 21.30 -31.58
CA ALA A 32 -9.29 21.33 -30.57
C ALA A 32 -9.67 19.96 -29.95
N ASN A 33 -9.04 18.85 -30.37
CA ASN A 33 -9.38 17.50 -29.87
C ASN A 33 -8.20 16.81 -29.17
N LYS A 34 -7.51 17.48 -28.23
CA LYS A 34 -6.49 16.84 -27.37
C LYS A 34 -6.73 16.94 -25.87
N ALA A 35 -7.70 17.73 -25.42
CA ALA A 35 -8.06 17.88 -24.00
C ALA A 35 -9.33 17.11 -23.59
N GLY A 36 -10.16 16.68 -24.56
CA GLY A 36 -11.43 15.99 -24.28
C GLY A 36 -11.29 14.52 -23.88
N ASP A 37 -10.38 13.78 -24.53
CA ASP A 37 -10.27 12.32 -24.32
C ASP A 37 -9.51 11.95 -23.04
N ALA A 38 -8.55 12.75 -22.60
CA ALA A 38 -7.82 12.49 -21.34
C ALA A 38 -8.71 12.72 -20.09
N ASN A 39 -9.62 13.70 -20.16
CA ASN A 39 -10.55 14.00 -19.07
C ASN A 39 -11.70 12.99 -18.96
N LEU A 40 -12.12 12.38 -20.08
CA LEU A 40 -13.11 11.29 -20.05
C LEU A 40 -12.51 10.01 -19.43
N VAL A 41 -11.25 9.70 -19.75
CA VAL A 41 -10.54 8.57 -19.14
C VAL A 41 -10.27 8.84 -17.65
N ALA A 42 -9.87 10.05 -17.25
CA ALA A 42 -9.69 10.39 -15.83
C ALA A 42 -11.00 10.41 -15.02
N ALA A 43 -12.12 10.85 -15.60
CA ALA A 43 -13.42 10.90 -14.92
C ALA A 43 -14.08 9.52 -14.78
N GLN A 44 -13.93 8.65 -15.77
CA GLN A 44 -14.41 7.27 -15.72
C GLN A 44 -13.51 6.41 -14.81
N ILE A 45 -12.23 6.78 -14.70
CA ILE A 45 -11.28 6.22 -13.75
C ILE A 45 -11.59 6.75 -12.33
N ALA A 46 -11.98 8.00 -12.10
CA ALA A 46 -12.30 8.53 -10.75
C ALA A 46 -13.44 7.76 -10.01
N ASP A 47 -14.44 7.26 -10.74
CA ASP A 47 -15.49 6.37 -10.19
C ASP A 47 -14.98 4.92 -9.94
N THR A 48 -13.83 4.58 -10.51
CA THR A 48 -13.12 3.29 -10.41
C THR A 48 -11.84 3.39 -9.56
N LEU A 49 -11.47 4.60 -9.12
CA LEU A 49 -10.19 4.91 -8.49
C LEU A 49 -10.31 4.66 -7.00
N GLN A 50 -9.40 3.81 -6.54
CA GLN A 50 -9.19 3.39 -5.17
C GLN A 50 -8.54 4.53 -4.34
N ALA A 51 -8.99 5.76 -4.57
CA ALA A 51 -8.47 6.97 -3.95
C ALA A 51 -8.98 7.08 -2.51
N CYS A 52 -8.05 7.19 -1.56
CA CYS A 52 -8.33 7.51 -0.17
C CYS A 52 -8.03 8.99 0.03
N SER A 53 -9.01 9.77 0.47
CA SER A 53 -8.90 11.23 0.57
C SER A 53 -8.87 11.65 2.03
N TYR A 54 -7.95 12.53 2.43
CA TYR A 54 -7.73 12.86 3.84
C TYR A 54 -8.97 13.34 4.63
N ASP A 55 -9.82 14.18 4.01
CA ASP A 55 -10.99 14.81 4.63
C ASP A 55 -12.34 14.27 4.13
N GLY A 56 -12.31 13.23 3.28
CA GLY A 56 -13.50 12.56 2.76
C GLY A 56 -14.26 13.29 1.65
N ARG A 57 -13.72 14.39 1.11
CA ARG A 57 -14.31 15.01 -0.08
C ARG A 57 -14.04 14.15 -1.33
N PRO A 58 -15.01 14.01 -2.25
CA PRO A 58 -14.80 13.31 -3.51
C PRO A 58 -13.60 13.88 -4.28
N VAL A 59 -12.74 12.99 -4.78
CA VAL A 59 -11.52 13.37 -5.49
C VAL A 59 -11.73 13.18 -6.98
N GLN A 60 -11.64 14.27 -7.73
CA GLN A 60 -11.47 14.23 -9.18
C GLN A 60 -10.00 14.47 -9.48
N PHE A 61 -9.37 13.57 -10.23
CA PHE A 61 -7.95 13.71 -10.56
C PHE A 61 -7.80 14.56 -11.83
N GLY A 62 -7.38 15.81 -11.65
CA GLY A 62 -6.70 16.58 -12.69
C GLY A 62 -5.18 16.44 -12.49
N MET A 63 -4.43 16.02 -13.51
CA MET A 63 -2.98 15.96 -13.41
C MET A 63 -2.39 17.37 -13.39
N GLY A 64 -1.99 17.81 -12.19
CA GLY A 64 -1.11 18.95 -11.96
C GLY A 64 0.35 18.55 -12.15
N GLY A 65 1.25 19.53 -12.22
CA GLY A 65 2.67 19.28 -12.50
C GLY A 65 3.43 18.55 -11.39
N ALA A 66 4.76 18.58 -11.48
CA ALA A 66 5.62 18.01 -10.45
C ALA A 66 5.38 18.68 -9.10
N ALA A 67 5.26 17.87 -8.05
CA ALA A 67 5.15 18.33 -6.67
C ALA A 67 6.19 19.40 -6.30
N PRO A 68 5.82 20.44 -5.53
CA PRO A 68 6.74 21.17 -4.66
C PRO A 68 7.78 20.27 -3.97
N ARG A 69 9.03 20.74 -3.89
CA ARG A 69 10.16 19.96 -3.33
C ARG A 69 9.93 19.59 -1.88
N ASP A 70 9.38 20.50 -1.08
CA ASP A 70 9.06 20.30 0.32
C ASP A 70 8.12 19.10 0.55
N CYS A 71 7.12 18.88 -0.31
CA CYS A 71 6.20 17.75 -0.19
C CYS A 71 6.88 16.41 -0.52
N ARG A 72 7.79 16.38 -1.50
CA ARG A 72 8.61 15.17 -1.77
C ARG A 72 9.54 14.88 -0.61
N ASP A 73 10.22 15.90 -0.10
CA ASP A 73 11.18 15.76 1.00
C ASP A 73 10.48 15.26 2.28
N MET A 74 9.26 15.72 2.58
CA MET A 74 8.45 15.22 3.71
C MET A 74 8.16 13.72 3.59
N ILE A 75 7.76 13.24 2.41
CA ILE A 75 7.46 11.83 2.19
C ILE A 75 8.74 10.98 2.25
N GLU A 76 9.84 11.43 1.63
CA GLU A 76 11.12 10.73 1.70
C GLU A 76 11.59 10.58 3.15
N GLN A 77 11.40 11.61 3.98
CA GLN A 77 11.73 11.58 5.40
C GLN A 77 10.80 10.65 6.18
N VAL A 78 9.48 10.71 5.99
CA VAL A 78 8.54 9.74 6.60
C VAL A 78 8.99 8.32 6.28
N MET A 79 9.28 8.03 5.00
CA MET A 79 9.71 6.72 4.53
C MET A 79 11.05 6.29 5.15
N ALA A 80 12.00 7.21 5.39
CA ALA A 80 13.27 6.91 6.04
C ALA A 80 13.11 6.32 7.47
N PHE A 81 12.03 6.66 8.18
CA PHE A 81 11.73 6.11 9.51
C PHE A 81 10.87 4.84 9.47
N THR A 82 10.46 4.39 8.28
CA THR A 82 9.67 3.17 8.11
C THR A 82 10.48 1.89 8.00
N GLY A 83 11.76 1.98 7.64
CA GLY A 83 12.51 0.78 7.26
C GLY A 83 11.84 0.06 6.07
N LEU A 84 11.03 0.75 5.27
CA LEU A 84 10.38 0.24 4.08
C LEU A 84 10.69 1.12 2.86
N PRO A 85 10.76 0.51 1.67
CA PRO A 85 11.02 1.24 0.45
C PRO A 85 9.80 2.04 0.00
N GLN A 86 10.04 3.28 -0.43
CA GLN A 86 9.04 4.07 -1.14
C GLN A 86 8.81 3.50 -2.54
N ASN A 87 7.56 3.25 -2.89
CA ASN A 87 7.12 2.76 -4.21
C ASN A 87 5.88 3.51 -4.72
N PHE A 88 5.81 4.79 -4.39
CA PHE A 88 4.78 5.72 -4.83
C PHE A 88 5.39 7.09 -5.10
N GLU A 89 4.82 7.82 -6.04
CA GLU A 89 5.24 9.16 -6.43
C GLU A 89 4.42 10.22 -5.69
N VAL A 90 5.00 11.40 -5.47
CA VAL A 90 4.28 12.56 -4.92
C VAL A 90 4.05 13.54 -6.06
N THR A 91 2.79 13.91 -6.29
CA THR A 91 2.41 14.77 -7.41
C THR A 91 1.43 15.85 -6.98
N GLU A 92 1.56 17.04 -7.58
CA GLU A 92 0.52 18.06 -7.46
C GLU A 92 -0.69 17.64 -8.29
N ALA A 93 -1.89 17.81 -7.75
CA ALA A 93 -3.12 17.49 -8.45
C ALA A 93 -4.26 18.41 -8.01
N GLU A 94 -5.27 18.56 -8.88
CA GLU A 94 -6.49 19.33 -8.59
C GLU A 94 -7.43 18.55 -7.66
N VAL A 95 -6.93 18.15 -6.50
CA VAL A 95 -7.69 17.45 -5.46
C VAL A 95 -8.10 18.45 -4.37
N PRO A 96 -9.16 18.19 -3.59
CA PRO A 96 -9.58 19.12 -2.54
C PRO A 96 -8.56 19.23 -1.38
N ASN A 97 -7.68 18.23 -1.21
CA ASN A 97 -6.85 18.04 -0.03
C ASN A 97 -5.52 17.30 -0.36
N ALA A 98 -5.22 16.20 0.34
CA ALA A 98 -4.23 15.20 -0.04
C ALA A 98 -4.94 13.84 -0.19
N ALA A 99 -4.48 13.01 -1.13
CA ALA A 99 -5.06 11.72 -1.41
C ALA A 99 -4.05 10.69 -1.91
N ALA A 100 -4.05 9.50 -1.32
CA ALA A 100 -3.35 8.33 -1.84
C ALA A 100 -4.21 7.62 -2.91
N ALA A 101 -3.65 7.37 -4.08
CA ALA A 101 -4.37 6.79 -5.22
C ALA A 101 -3.48 5.93 -6.13
N ILE A 102 -4.11 5.19 -7.04
CA ILE A 102 -3.42 4.48 -8.12
C ILE A 102 -3.88 5.04 -9.45
N LEU A 103 -3.01 5.75 -10.17
CA LEU A 103 -3.33 6.30 -11.49
C LEU A 103 -2.80 5.38 -12.59
N LEU A 104 -3.54 5.27 -13.69
CA LEU A 104 -3.07 4.57 -14.88
C LEU A 104 -2.30 5.54 -15.79
N ASP A 105 -1.14 5.13 -16.27
CA ASP A 105 -0.44 5.88 -17.32
C ASP A 105 -1.07 5.66 -18.71
N LYS A 106 -0.45 6.24 -19.74
CA LYS A 106 -0.92 6.13 -21.14
C LYS A 106 -0.87 4.69 -21.66
N GLN A 107 -0.09 3.83 -21.03
CA GLN A 107 0.07 2.41 -21.33
C GLN A 107 -0.84 1.54 -20.46
N GLN A 108 -1.74 2.14 -19.68
CA GLN A 108 -2.64 1.46 -18.73
C GLN A 108 -1.90 0.74 -17.60
N LEU A 109 -0.66 1.15 -17.30
CA LEU A 109 0.07 0.61 -16.16
C LEU A 109 -0.28 1.41 -14.89
N PRO A 110 -0.57 0.73 -13.77
CA PRO A 110 -0.90 1.38 -12.51
C PRO A 110 0.34 1.96 -11.81
N HIS A 111 0.25 3.21 -11.41
CA HIS A 111 1.23 3.98 -10.65
C HIS A 111 0.63 4.46 -9.35
N ARG A 112 1.31 4.21 -8.23
CA ARG A 112 0.86 4.69 -6.92
C ARG A 112 1.28 6.12 -6.73
N VAL A 113 0.35 6.99 -6.37
CA VAL A 113 0.60 8.42 -6.20
C VAL A 113 -0.01 8.94 -4.90
N ILE A 114 0.72 9.83 -4.26
CA ILE A 114 0.18 10.77 -3.28
C ILE A 114 -0.05 12.09 -4.01
N ALA A 115 -1.32 12.34 -4.31
CA ALA A 115 -1.80 13.55 -4.93
C ALA A 115 -2.05 14.61 -3.86
N PHE A 116 -1.59 15.85 -4.05
CA PHE A 116 -1.86 16.93 -3.10
C PHE A 116 -2.19 18.25 -3.76
N ASN A 117 -2.92 19.05 -2.99
CA ASN A 117 -3.22 20.43 -3.29
C ASN A 117 -2.31 21.37 -2.46
N PRO A 118 -1.40 22.14 -3.08
CA PRO A 118 -0.51 23.06 -2.38
C PRO A 118 -1.27 24.11 -1.54
N GLN A 119 -2.46 24.52 -1.99
CA GLN A 119 -3.31 25.49 -1.27
C GLN A 119 -3.88 24.87 0.01
N PHE A 120 -4.12 23.56 0.00
CA PHE A 120 -4.53 22.82 1.20
C PHE A 120 -3.39 22.75 2.23
N ILE A 121 -2.14 22.54 1.80
CA ILE A 121 -0.99 22.57 2.72
C ILE A 121 -0.83 23.94 3.38
N GLU A 122 -1.04 25.02 2.61
CA GLU A 122 -1.03 26.38 3.16
C GLU A 122 -2.19 26.61 4.15
N LEU A 123 -3.37 26.09 3.85
CA LEU A 123 -4.51 26.09 4.76
C LEU A 123 -4.16 25.38 6.07
N VAL A 124 -3.62 24.17 6.00
CA VAL A 124 -3.19 23.38 7.17
C VAL A 124 -2.23 24.19 8.02
N ARG A 125 -1.22 24.81 7.40
CA ARG A 125 -0.24 25.66 8.10
C ARG A 125 -0.92 26.80 8.85
N ARG A 126 -1.82 27.51 8.19
CA ARG A 126 -2.52 28.66 8.80
C ARG A 126 -3.38 28.22 9.98
N GLU A 127 -4.25 27.22 9.78
CA GLU A 127 -5.22 26.82 10.80
C GLU A 127 -4.56 26.16 12.01
N THR A 128 -3.42 25.47 11.81
CA THR A 128 -2.68 24.81 12.89
C THR A 128 -1.70 25.73 13.63
N GLY A 129 -1.69 27.03 13.30
CA GLY A 129 -0.80 28.01 13.94
C GLY A 129 0.67 27.85 13.56
N GLY A 130 0.94 27.35 12.35
CA GLY A 130 2.30 27.13 11.85
C GLY A 130 2.98 25.89 12.44
N ASN A 131 2.23 24.95 13.00
CA ASN A 131 2.80 23.74 13.59
C ASN A 131 3.50 22.90 12.50
N PRO A 132 4.81 22.61 12.64
CA PRO A 132 5.60 22.00 11.58
C PRO A 132 5.26 20.52 11.35
N TRP A 133 4.63 19.86 12.31
CA TRP A 133 4.26 18.44 12.26
C TRP A 133 2.90 18.20 11.60
N SER A 134 2.08 19.23 11.43
CA SER A 134 0.71 19.06 10.94
C SER A 134 0.67 18.59 9.48
N ALA A 135 1.48 19.18 8.61
CA ALA A 135 1.59 18.71 7.22
C ALA A 135 2.25 17.32 7.14
N VAL A 136 3.28 17.08 7.95
CA VAL A 136 3.96 15.78 8.03
C VAL A 136 2.99 14.68 8.48
N SER A 137 2.10 14.95 9.43
CA SER A 137 1.07 14.01 9.89
C SER A 137 0.13 13.58 8.76
N ILE A 138 -0.29 14.52 7.91
CA ILE A 138 -1.15 14.26 6.75
C ILE A 138 -0.38 13.41 5.73
N MET A 139 0.85 13.79 5.40
CA MET A 139 1.69 13.03 4.47
C MET A 139 1.97 11.61 4.96
N ALA A 140 2.21 11.45 6.26
CA ALA A 140 2.37 10.14 6.88
C ALA A 140 1.09 9.30 6.81
N HIS A 141 -0.08 9.92 6.99
CA HIS A 141 -1.36 9.24 6.82
C HIS A 141 -1.54 8.71 5.38
N GLU A 142 -1.27 9.53 4.35
CA GLU A 142 -1.34 9.10 2.95
C GLU A 142 -0.34 7.97 2.61
N ALA A 143 0.89 8.07 3.14
CA ALA A 143 1.87 6.99 3.06
C ALA A 143 1.35 5.71 3.73
N GLY A 144 0.64 5.85 4.87
CA GLY A 144 -0.01 4.74 5.57
C GLY A 144 -1.03 3.98 4.72
N HIS A 145 -1.91 4.68 3.98
CA HIS A 145 -2.85 4.05 3.04
C HIS A 145 -2.13 3.20 2.00
N HIS A 146 -1.04 3.73 1.49
CA HIS A 146 -0.20 3.02 0.55
C HIS A 146 0.47 1.79 1.19
N LEU A 147 1.19 1.95 2.30
CA LEU A 147 1.97 0.87 2.91
C LEU A 147 1.11 -0.26 3.46
N ALA A 148 -0.12 0.04 3.89
CA ALA A 148 -1.10 -0.95 4.33
C ALA A 148 -1.90 -1.58 3.18
N GLY A 149 -1.71 -1.12 1.94
CA GLY A 149 -2.43 -1.64 0.77
C GLY A 149 -3.91 -1.23 0.73
N HIS A 150 -4.27 -0.10 1.31
CA HIS A 150 -5.65 0.42 1.24
C HIS A 150 -6.01 0.85 -0.19
N THR A 151 -5.07 1.45 -0.91
CA THR A 151 -5.30 1.96 -2.28
C THR A 151 -5.43 0.88 -3.35
N ILE A 152 -5.33 -0.41 -3.01
CA ILE A 152 -5.55 -1.55 -3.92
C ILE A 152 -6.83 -2.32 -3.60
N GLN A 153 -7.48 -2.01 -2.47
CA GLN A 153 -8.75 -2.61 -2.07
C GLN A 153 -9.91 -1.90 -2.78
N PRO A 154 -10.96 -2.63 -3.20
CA PRO A 154 -12.18 -2.00 -3.69
C PRO A 154 -12.92 -1.28 -2.53
N GLY A 155 -13.53 -0.14 -2.81
CA GLY A 155 -14.38 0.59 -1.84
C GLY A 155 -13.83 1.92 -1.32
N GLY A 156 -12.61 2.31 -1.70
CA GLY A 156 -12.01 3.61 -1.33
C GLY A 156 -11.89 3.80 0.18
N SER A 157 -11.88 5.05 0.64
CA SER A 157 -11.89 5.41 2.07
C SER A 157 -13.05 4.73 2.81
N GLN A 158 -12.74 4.07 3.92
CA GLN A 158 -13.69 3.45 4.83
C GLN A 158 -13.22 3.66 6.28
N PRO A 159 -14.13 3.74 7.27
CA PRO A 159 -13.72 4.07 8.64
C PRO A 159 -12.59 3.21 9.21
N PRO A 160 -12.54 1.87 9.01
CA PRO A 160 -11.43 1.06 9.52
C PRO A 160 -10.07 1.41 8.91
N ILE A 161 -9.99 1.65 7.60
CA ILE A 161 -8.72 1.89 6.90
C ILE A 161 -8.17 3.30 7.17
N GLU A 162 -9.05 4.28 7.39
CA GLU A 162 -8.69 5.63 7.81
C GLU A 162 -8.04 5.63 9.21
N LEU A 163 -8.60 4.85 10.15
CA LEU A 163 -8.03 4.72 11.50
C LEU A 163 -6.69 3.99 11.50
N GLU A 164 -6.49 3.02 10.62
CA GLU A 164 -5.19 2.37 10.44
C GLU A 164 -4.13 3.34 9.90
N ALA A 165 -4.49 4.18 8.92
CA ALA A 165 -3.61 5.21 8.39
C ALA A 165 -3.27 6.29 9.44
N ASP A 166 -4.25 6.71 10.24
CA ASP A 166 -4.05 7.61 11.39
C ASP A 166 -3.10 7.00 12.43
N LYS A 167 -3.27 5.71 12.76
CA LYS A 167 -2.38 4.99 13.67
C LYS A 167 -0.95 4.93 13.14
N PHE A 168 -0.78 4.66 11.84
CA PHE A 168 0.54 4.71 11.20
C PHE A 168 1.16 6.11 11.29
N SER A 169 0.39 7.16 11.03
CA SER A 169 0.84 8.56 11.13
C SER A 169 1.41 8.86 12.53
N GLY A 170 0.65 8.59 13.60
CA GLY A 170 1.13 8.82 14.96
C GLY A 170 2.39 8.01 15.31
N PHE A 171 2.45 6.76 14.84
CA PHE A 171 3.58 5.87 15.06
C PHE A 171 4.88 6.40 14.44
N VAL A 172 4.85 6.82 13.17
CA VAL A 172 6.06 7.33 12.49
C VAL A 172 6.44 8.71 13.00
N LEU A 173 5.48 9.57 13.34
CA LEU A 173 5.75 10.89 13.92
C LEU A 173 6.52 10.79 15.25
N TYR A 174 6.20 9.83 16.12
CA TYR A 174 7.02 9.57 17.32
C TYR A 174 8.48 9.25 16.95
N LYS A 175 8.70 8.34 16.00
CA LYS A 175 10.04 7.93 15.57
C LYS A 175 10.82 9.09 14.95
N MET A 176 10.13 9.99 14.27
CA MET A 176 10.69 11.23 13.72
C MET A 176 11.01 12.29 14.80
N GLY A 177 10.49 12.11 16.02
CA GLY A 177 10.77 12.99 17.16
C GLY A 177 9.68 14.03 17.47
N ALA A 178 8.46 13.82 16.99
CA ALA A 178 7.30 14.67 17.31
C ALA A 178 6.80 14.43 18.73
N SER A 179 6.38 15.51 19.41
CA SER A 179 5.65 15.39 20.66
C SER A 179 4.26 14.80 20.40
N ARG A 180 3.62 14.24 21.43
CA ARG A 180 2.26 13.69 21.28
C ARG A 180 1.26 14.78 20.89
N ASP A 181 1.39 15.98 21.45
CA ASP A 181 0.54 17.11 21.14
C ASP A 181 0.75 17.60 19.70
N ASP A 182 1.99 17.60 19.21
CA ASP A 182 2.31 17.93 17.82
C ASP A 182 1.71 16.90 16.85
N ALA A 183 1.84 15.60 17.16
CA ALA A 183 1.28 14.54 16.34
C ALA A 183 -0.26 14.63 16.24
N LEU A 184 -0.93 15.09 17.30
CA LEU A 184 -2.38 15.23 17.34
C LEU A 184 -2.88 16.57 16.76
N LYS A 185 -1.99 17.52 16.46
CA LYS A 185 -2.36 18.90 16.14
C LYS A 185 -3.25 19.01 14.89
N ALA A 186 -2.91 18.28 13.82
CA ALA A 186 -3.67 18.30 12.57
C ALA A 186 -5.12 17.83 12.78
N ILE A 187 -5.30 16.66 13.40
CA ILE A 187 -6.63 16.07 13.65
C ILE A 187 -7.47 16.97 14.57
N ASN A 188 -6.89 17.47 15.66
CA ASN A 188 -7.62 18.30 16.62
C ASN A 188 -8.06 19.65 16.04
N THR A 189 -7.42 20.11 14.98
CA THR A 189 -7.71 21.41 14.35
C THR A 189 -8.65 21.25 13.16
N LEU A 190 -8.38 20.30 12.26
CA LEU A 190 -8.99 20.24 10.93
C LEU A 190 -10.21 19.31 10.87
N VAL A 191 -10.25 18.26 11.70
CA VAL A 191 -11.30 17.25 11.62
C VAL A 191 -12.51 17.70 12.45
N PRO A 192 -13.75 17.58 11.94
CA PRO A 192 -14.96 17.90 12.70
C PRO A 192 -15.20 16.92 13.86
N GLU A 193 -15.81 17.39 14.95
CA GLU A 193 -16.07 16.57 16.14
C GLU A 193 -17.00 15.39 15.85
N ALA A 194 -18.07 15.66 15.10
CA ALA A 194 -19.06 14.66 14.70
C ALA A 194 -19.24 14.69 13.18
N VAL A 195 -19.50 13.51 12.63
CA VAL A 195 -19.76 13.26 11.20
C VAL A 195 -21.05 12.45 11.08
N PRO A 196 -21.75 12.51 9.94
CA PRO A 196 -22.87 11.60 9.65
C PRO A 196 -22.47 10.12 9.80
N GLY A 197 -23.43 9.27 10.17
CA GLY A 197 -23.17 7.85 10.46
C GLY A 197 -22.79 7.00 9.23
N ASP A 198 -23.08 7.50 8.03
CA ASP A 198 -22.70 6.95 6.73
C ASP A 198 -21.41 7.55 6.16
N SER A 199 -20.70 8.36 6.95
CA SER A 199 -19.42 8.94 6.52
C SER A 199 -18.34 7.87 6.39
N THR A 200 -17.60 7.94 5.30
CA THR A 200 -16.37 7.15 5.06
C THR A 200 -15.25 7.49 6.03
N HIS A 201 -15.33 8.66 6.69
CA HIS A 201 -14.29 9.21 7.54
C HIS A 201 -14.75 9.33 8.98
N PRO A 202 -14.02 8.74 9.95
CA PRO A 202 -14.35 8.86 11.36
C PRO A 202 -14.27 10.30 11.88
N GLY A 203 -15.09 10.64 12.89
CA GLY A 203 -15.02 11.93 13.58
C GLY A 203 -13.75 12.10 14.42
N ARG A 204 -13.45 13.35 14.79
CA ARG A 204 -12.18 13.77 15.44
C ARG A 204 -11.73 12.85 16.57
N ARG A 205 -12.62 12.51 17.50
CA ARG A 205 -12.28 11.69 18.67
C ARG A 205 -11.71 10.32 18.29
N GLN A 206 -12.27 9.66 17.28
CA GLN A 206 -11.81 8.33 16.85
C GLN A 206 -10.45 8.43 16.14
N ARG A 207 -10.31 9.40 15.24
CA ARG A 207 -9.05 9.66 14.52
C ARG A 207 -7.91 10.06 15.46
N ALA A 208 -8.19 10.96 16.42
CA ALA A 208 -7.21 11.39 17.41
C ALA A 208 -6.79 10.25 18.34
N ALA A 209 -7.73 9.36 18.72
CA ALA A 209 -7.39 8.16 19.47
C ALA A 209 -6.46 7.23 18.66
N ALA A 210 -6.73 7.01 17.38
CA ALA A 210 -5.88 6.18 16.52
C ALA A 210 -4.46 6.75 16.37
N VAL A 211 -4.31 8.06 16.11
CA VAL A 211 -2.99 8.73 16.08
C VAL A 211 -2.28 8.58 17.43
N GLY A 212 -2.98 8.82 18.54
CA GLY A 212 -2.44 8.66 19.89
C GLY A 212 -1.95 7.23 20.16
N ASP A 213 -2.75 6.22 19.81
CA ASP A 213 -2.42 4.81 19.95
C ASP A 213 -1.16 4.45 19.14
N GLY A 214 -1.01 5.02 17.95
CA GLY A 214 0.19 4.88 17.12
C GLY A 214 1.44 5.41 17.80
N TRP A 215 1.37 6.65 18.30
CA TRP A 215 2.45 7.33 19.01
C TRP A 215 2.83 6.56 20.29
N ASP A 216 1.84 6.17 21.10
CA ASP A 216 2.03 5.44 22.36
C ASP A 216 2.61 4.04 22.10
N SER A 217 2.26 3.41 20.97
CA SER A 217 2.85 2.14 20.55
C SER A 217 4.32 2.30 20.19
N ALA A 218 4.68 3.26 19.35
CA ALA A 218 6.07 3.51 18.96
C ALA A 218 6.95 3.84 20.19
N CYS A 219 6.43 4.60 21.14
CA CYS A 219 7.12 4.93 22.38
C CYS A 219 7.45 3.70 23.24
N ARG A 220 6.50 2.77 23.38
CA ARG A 220 6.74 1.51 24.10
C ARG A 220 7.78 0.64 23.41
N GLN A 221 7.79 0.63 22.07
CA GLN A 221 8.74 -0.19 21.30
C GLN A 221 10.19 0.27 21.42
N THR A 222 10.44 1.57 21.61
CA THR A 222 11.79 2.14 21.78
C THR A 222 12.30 2.06 23.21
N GLY A 223 11.52 1.50 24.14
CA GLY A 223 11.93 1.27 25.53
C GLY A 223 12.12 2.54 26.36
N ARG A 224 11.63 3.70 25.91
CA ARG A 224 11.67 4.94 26.70
C ARG A 224 10.50 4.97 27.69
N GLY A 225 10.80 5.26 28.96
CA GLY A 225 9.82 5.32 30.04
C GLY A 225 9.01 6.63 30.10
N ASP A 226 9.14 7.51 29.10
CA ASP A 226 8.58 8.86 29.06
C ASP A 226 7.29 8.99 28.22
N CYS A 227 6.67 7.86 27.85
CA CYS A 227 5.45 7.85 27.01
C CYS A 227 4.28 8.66 27.60
N THR A 228 4.27 8.90 28.91
CA THR A 228 3.25 9.72 29.59
C THR A 228 3.61 11.22 29.68
N ALA A 229 4.86 11.59 29.43
CA ALA A 229 5.36 12.97 29.54
C ALA A 229 5.32 13.75 28.21
N GLY A 230 4.93 13.10 27.10
CA GLY A 230 4.63 13.76 25.85
C GLY A 230 5.84 14.29 25.06
N THR A 231 7.05 13.73 25.20
CA THR A 231 8.20 14.14 24.34
C THR A 231 9.00 12.95 23.82
N PRO A 232 9.36 12.97 22.53
CA PRO A 232 10.45 13.81 22.02
C PRO A 232 9.93 15.15 21.50
N GLY A 233 10.54 16.26 21.93
CA GLY A 233 10.14 17.62 21.53
C GLY A 233 11.16 18.20 20.55
N SER A 234 11.38 17.51 19.44
CA SER A 234 12.28 18.01 18.39
C SER A 234 11.46 18.69 17.31
N ALA A 235 11.94 19.81 16.80
CA ALA A 235 11.50 20.23 15.48
C ALA A 235 11.84 19.09 14.49
N PRO A 236 11.02 18.89 13.45
CA PRO A 236 11.39 17.95 12.40
C PRO A 236 12.77 18.36 11.82
N ALA A 237 13.61 17.40 11.43
CA ALA A 237 15.00 17.63 11.00
C ALA A 237 15.17 18.85 10.04
N ALA A 238 16.28 19.60 10.15
CA ALA A 238 16.52 20.76 9.28
C ALA A 238 16.36 20.38 7.79
N GLY A 239 15.44 21.05 7.09
CA GLY A 239 14.97 20.67 5.75
C GLY A 239 13.49 20.24 5.65
N ILE A 240 12.81 19.83 6.74
CA ILE A 240 11.37 19.48 6.72
C ILE A 240 10.48 20.72 6.54
N VAL A 241 10.93 21.91 6.99
CA VAL A 241 10.11 23.14 7.02
C VAL A 241 10.79 24.41 6.47
N ASP A 242 12.09 24.39 6.17
CA ASP A 242 12.84 25.61 5.81
C ASP A 242 12.58 26.10 4.37
N ALA A 243 12.02 25.27 3.49
CA ALA A 243 11.64 25.69 2.13
C ALA A 243 10.21 26.30 2.06
N ALA A 244 9.29 25.85 2.92
CA ALA A 244 7.94 26.41 3.00
C ALA A 244 7.92 27.82 3.63
N ALA A 245 8.98 28.20 4.35
CA ALA A 245 9.16 29.52 4.94
C ALA A 245 9.64 30.60 3.96
N GLN A 246 10.06 30.25 2.74
CA GLN A 246 10.73 31.18 1.83
C GLN A 246 10.05 31.38 0.45
N SER A 247 8.77 31.04 0.31
CA SER A 247 8.01 31.47 -0.88
C SER A 247 7.71 32.98 -0.80
N PRO A 248 8.22 33.81 -1.73
CA PRO A 248 7.94 35.24 -1.72
C PRO A 248 6.48 35.45 -2.11
N VAL A 249 5.68 35.92 -1.15
CA VAL A 249 4.30 36.32 -1.37
C VAL A 249 4.27 37.54 -2.30
N VAL A 250 3.80 37.38 -3.54
CA VAL A 250 3.24 38.52 -4.29
C VAL A 250 1.86 38.79 -3.72
N ARG A 251 1.76 39.80 -2.86
CA ARG A 251 0.48 40.31 -2.35
C ARG A 251 -0.10 41.25 -3.38
N GLU A 252 -1.27 40.94 -3.94
CA GLU A 252 -2.14 41.99 -4.50
C GLU A 252 -3.01 42.56 -3.36
N PRO A 253 -2.96 43.87 -3.08
CA PRO A 253 -3.75 44.48 -2.03
C PRO A 253 -5.16 44.88 -2.53
N VAL A 254 -6.19 44.51 -1.76
CA VAL A 254 -7.51 45.13 -1.85
C VAL A 254 -7.51 46.39 -1.00
N SER A 255 -7.75 47.54 -1.64
CA SER A 255 -7.75 48.88 -1.06
C SER A 255 -8.83 49.09 0.00
N GLY A 256 -8.47 49.75 1.12
CA GLY A 256 -9.45 50.34 2.02
C GLY A 256 -8.96 50.76 3.42
N ILE A 257 -8.58 52.04 3.54
CA ILE A 257 -8.62 52.91 4.73
C ILE A 257 -7.47 52.81 5.77
N GLY A 258 -6.61 53.85 5.78
CA GLY A 258 -6.27 54.57 7.04
C GLY A 258 -4.86 54.45 7.66
N SER A 259 -3.92 55.28 7.16
CA SER A 259 -2.92 56.05 7.93
C SER A 259 -1.65 55.39 8.55
N ALA A 260 -0.55 55.47 7.78
CA ALA A 260 0.78 56.07 8.07
C ALA A 260 1.69 55.62 9.25
N PRO A 261 3.04 55.76 9.12
CA PRO A 261 4.02 54.73 9.52
C PRO A 261 5.05 55.17 10.59
N ALA A 262 5.83 54.21 11.11
CA ALA A 262 7.10 54.48 11.80
C ALA A 262 8.20 53.51 11.34
N THR A 263 9.41 54.07 11.27
CA THR A 263 10.56 53.75 10.43
C THR A 263 11.61 52.81 11.04
N ALA A 264 12.16 51.92 10.18
CA ALA A 264 13.58 51.52 10.01
C ALA A 264 14.32 50.73 11.12
N PRO A 265 15.51 50.11 10.87
CA PRO A 265 16.15 49.71 9.60
C PRO A 265 16.58 48.20 9.53
N VAL A 266 16.78 47.73 8.30
CA VAL A 266 17.41 46.45 7.95
C VAL A 266 18.94 46.58 7.98
N ALA A 267 19.64 45.60 8.54
CA ALA A 267 21.09 45.42 8.45
C ALA A 267 21.43 44.20 7.57
N PRO A 268 22.58 44.21 6.85
CA PRO A 268 22.82 43.31 5.71
C PRO A 268 23.32 41.92 6.13
N THR A 269 22.81 40.90 5.45
CA THR A 269 23.28 39.51 5.48
C THR A 269 24.59 39.35 4.72
N ALA A 270 25.59 38.73 5.36
CA ALA A 270 26.80 38.22 4.71
C ALA A 270 26.57 36.79 4.16
N PRO A 271 27.22 36.38 3.06
CA PRO A 271 26.98 35.09 2.43
C PRO A 271 27.76 33.97 3.13
N VAL A 272 27.07 32.91 3.57
CA VAL A 272 27.69 31.66 4.05
C VAL A 272 27.80 30.69 2.87
N ALA A 273 29.03 30.20 2.64
CA ALA A 273 29.39 29.25 1.60
C ALA A 273 28.77 27.84 1.83
N PRO A 274 28.60 27.03 0.77
CA PRO A 274 27.92 25.74 0.85
C PRO A 274 28.79 24.70 1.56
N GLY A 275 28.46 24.41 2.83
CA GLY A 275 28.97 23.25 3.55
C GLY A 275 28.14 22.02 3.21
N THR A 276 28.79 21.00 2.65
CA THR A 276 28.23 19.68 2.41
C THR A 276 27.80 19.05 3.72
N ALA A 277 26.48 19.05 4.00
CA ALA A 277 25.90 18.32 5.11
C ALA A 277 25.96 16.81 4.81
N GLN A 278 27.04 16.16 5.23
CA GLN A 278 27.06 14.72 5.39
C GLN A 278 26.05 14.34 6.47
N VAL A 279 24.95 13.71 6.05
CA VAL A 279 24.02 13.02 6.95
C VAL A 279 24.81 11.93 7.66
N ARG A 280 25.23 12.18 8.89
CA ARG A 280 25.72 11.13 9.78
C ARG A 280 24.52 10.26 10.13
N ALA A 281 24.40 9.13 9.43
CA ALA A 281 23.59 8.02 9.90
C ALA A 281 24.09 7.67 11.31
N SER A 282 23.31 8.04 12.32
CA SER A 282 23.57 7.62 13.68
C SER A 282 23.30 6.12 13.74
N ALA A 283 24.36 5.32 13.76
CA ALA A 283 24.30 3.91 14.08
C ALA A 283 23.65 3.78 15.47
N THR A 284 22.37 3.45 15.50
CA THR A 284 21.68 3.17 16.75
C THR A 284 21.97 1.74 17.13
N ALA A 285 22.58 1.60 18.31
CA ALA A 285 22.86 0.35 18.98
C ALA A 285 21.59 -0.52 19.09
N SER A 286 21.80 -1.84 19.10
CA SER A 286 20.78 -2.87 19.33
C SER A 286 19.86 -2.46 20.48
N SER A 287 18.67 -1.97 20.14
CA SER A 287 17.62 -1.66 21.12
C SER A 287 16.67 -2.82 21.08
N THR A 288 16.44 -3.45 22.23
CA THR A 288 15.41 -4.48 22.39
C THR A 288 14.10 -3.93 21.85
N VAL A 289 13.60 -4.47 20.75
CA VAL A 289 12.34 -4.04 20.15
C VAL A 289 11.24 -4.86 20.78
N VAL A 290 10.39 -4.21 21.57
CA VAL A 290 9.25 -4.88 22.20
C VAL A 290 8.15 -5.01 21.17
N LEU A 291 7.74 -6.24 20.83
CA LEU A 291 6.61 -6.43 19.95
C LEU A 291 5.30 -6.06 20.67
N PRO A 292 4.32 -5.51 19.95
CA PRO A 292 3.00 -5.35 20.54
C PRO A 292 2.39 -6.73 20.79
N ALA A 293 1.72 -6.91 21.93
CA ALA A 293 1.04 -8.15 22.23
C ALA A 293 0.00 -8.48 21.14
N PRO A 294 -0.19 -9.77 20.79
CA PRO A 294 -1.14 -10.17 19.76
C PRO A 294 -2.58 -9.91 20.24
N ASP A 295 -3.33 -9.10 19.51
CA ASP A 295 -4.72 -8.77 19.83
C ASP A 295 -5.60 -8.83 18.58
N ALA A 296 -6.58 -9.73 18.57
CA ALA A 296 -7.56 -9.91 17.51
C ALA A 296 -8.32 -8.60 17.13
N ARG A 297 -8.41 -7.64 18.05
CA ARG A 297 -9.14 -6.37 17.87
C ARG A 297 -8.23 -5.17 17.67
N ALA A 298 -6.91 -5.33 17.78
CA ALA A 298 -5.99 -4.24 17.56
C ALA A 298 -6.10 -3.75 16.11
N LEU A 299 -6.17 -2.43 15.95
CA LEU A 299 -5.97 -1.79 14.64
C LEU A 299 -4.59 -2.22 14.11
N PRO A 300 -4.53 -2.92 12.96
CA PRO A 300 -3.27 -3.25 12.32
C PRO A 300 -2.46 -1.99 12.00
N SER A 301 -1.13 -2.11 11.98
CA SER A 301 -0.23 -1.02 11.58
C SER A 301 1.01 -1.60 10.94
N LYS A 302 1.56 -0.89 9.95
CA LYS A 302 2.73 -1.37 9.23
C LYS A 302 3.94 -1.55 10.17
N GLY A 303 4.50 -2.75 10.20
CA GLY A 303 5.77 -3.07 10.84
C GLY A 303 6.93 -2.39 10.13
N MET A 304 8.01 -2.10 10.85
CA MET A 304 9.03 -1.15 10.40
C MET A 304 10.45 -1.74 10.37
N GLN A 305 10.53 -3.06 10.52
CA GLN A 305 11.74 -3.88 10.65
C GLN A 305 11.42 -5.28 10.14
N PHE A 306 12.46 -6.00 9.71
CA PHE A 306 12.38 -7.39 9.26
C PHE A 306 12.88 -8.39 10.31
N VAL A 307 13.55 -7.94 11.37
CA VAL A 307 14.04 -8.75 12.49
C VAL A 307 13.67 -8.09 13.80
N TYR A 308 12.89 -8.81 14.62
CA TYR A 308 12.54 -8.39 15.97
C TYR A 308 13.21 -9.33 16.96
N ASP A 309 14.12 -8.79 17.76
CA ASP A 309 14.83 -9.50 18.83
C ASP A 309 14.43 -8.94 20.20
N GLU A 310 13.52 -9.63 20.89
CA GLU A 310 13.09 -9.22 22.22
C GLU A 310 14.16 -9.46 23.30
N TYR A 311 15.16 -10.31 23.03
CA TYR A 311 16.24 -10.61 23.96
C TYR A 311 17.42 -9.65 23.82
N GLY A 312 17.60 -9.04 22.64
CA GLY A 312 18.73 -8.16 22.33
C GLY A 312 20.07 -8.89 22.27
N ILE A 313 20.07 -10.17 21.89
CA ILE A 313 21.25 -11.04 21.89
C ILE A 313 21.75 -11.43 20.50
N LEU A 314 20.98 -11.10 19.45
CA LEU A 314 21.41 -11.29 18.06
C LEU A 314 22.58 -10.36 17.74
N ASP A 315 23.47 -10.84 16.87
CA ASP A 315 24.61 -10.03 16.42
C ASP A 315 24.12 -8.83 15.60
N ALA A 316 24.47 -7.63 16.07
CA ALA A 316 23.94 -6.38 15.51
C ALA A 316 24.41 -6.14 14.06
N GLN A 317 25.63 -6.55 13.69
CA GLN A 317 26.16 -6.32 12.34
C GLN A 317 25.53 -7.29 11.33
N ILE A 318 25.39 -8.57 11.72
CA ILE A 318 24.70 -9.57 10.90
C ILE A 318 23.23 -9.16 10.72
N THR A 319 22.56 -8.77 11.80
CA THR A 319 21.16 -8.32 11.76
C THR A 319 20.99 -7.11 10.85
N ALA A 320 21.85 -6.08 10.96
CA ALA A 320 21.77 -4.90 10.11
C ALA A 320 21.99 -5.19 8.62
N THR A 321 22.90 -6.12 8.30
CA THR A 321 23.13 -6.56 6.91
C THR A 321 21.91 -7.30 6.37
N PHE A 322 21.33 -8.18 7.18
CA PHE A 322 20.15 -8.95 6.82
C PHE A 322 18.90 -8.07 6.66
N GLU A 323 18.68 -7.12 7.56
CA GLU A 323 17.63 -6.10 7.46
C GLU A 323 17.72 -5.34 6.13
N LYS A 324 18.93 -4.94 5.72
CA LYS A 324 19.15 -4.30 4.43
C LYS A 324 18.79 -5.23 3.26
N GLN A 325 19.16 -6.50 3.33
CA GLN A 325 18.82 -7.47 2.28
C GLN A 325 17.31 -7.66 2.15
N MET A 326 16.58 -7.76 3.28
CA MET A 326 15.12 -7.86 3.27
C MET A 326 14.44 -6.58 2.81
N PHE A 327 14.98 -5.42 3.16
CA PHE A 327 14.53 -4.12 2.62
C PHE A 327 14.68 -4.08 1.10
N ASP A 328 15.87 -4.42 0.59
CA ASP A 328 16.15 -4.40 -0.85
C ASP A 328 15.23 -5.39 -1.58
N HIS A 329 14.96 -6.55 -0.98
CA HIS A 329 14.02 -7.54 -1.50
C HIS A 329 12.58 -7.02 -1.56
N ALA A 330 12.09 -6.47 -0.44
CA ALA A 330 10.77 -5.85 -0.38
C ALA A 330 10.64 -4.70 -1.38
N LYS A 331 11.75 -3.99 -1.68
CA LYS A 331 11.78 -2.90 -2.66
C LYS A 331 11.63 -3.42 -4.09
N GLN A 332 12.40 -4.45 -4.41
CA GLN A 332 12.51 -4.96 -5.77
C GLN A 332 11.32 -5.87 -6.12
N HIS A 333 10.91 -6.71 -5.19
CA HIS A 333 9.93 -7.77 -5.43
C HIS A 333 8.62 -7.56 -4.66
N GLY A 334 8.56 -6.59 -3.73
CA GLY A 334 7.37 -6.34 -2.92
C GLY A 334 7.13 -7.36 -1.81
N VAL A 335 7.98 -8.38 -1.66
CA VAL A 335 7.86 -9.47 -0.70
C VAL A 335 8.43 -9.07 0.65
N GLU A 336 7.69 -9.31 1.71
CA GLU A 336 8.11 -8.95 3.07
C GLU A 336 8.25 -10.18 3.95
N ILE A 337 9.44 -10.34 4.56
CA ILE A 337 9.78 -11.52 5.35
C ILE A 337 10.28 -11.05 6.70
N VAL A 338 9.51 -11.35 7.76
CA VAL A 338 9.80 -10.89 9.11
C VAL A 338 10.19 -12.07 10.00
N THR A 339 11.29 -11.95 10.74
CA THR A 339 11.75 -12.92 11.74
C THR A 339 11.55 -12.37 13.15
N LEU A 340 10.86 -13.13 14.00
CA LEU A 340 10.53 -12.76 15.38
C LEU A 340 11.20 -13.73 16.34
N LEU A 341 12.15 -13.24 17.14
CA LEU A 341 12.72 -13.95 18.28
C LEU A 341 12.04 -13.44 19.56
N VAL A 342 11.11 -14.23 20.10
CA VAL A 342 10.13 -13.78 21.10
C VAL A 342 10.29 -14.46 22.46
N LYS A 343 9.93 -13.73 23.51
CA LYS A 343 9.94 -14.19 24.91
C LYS A 343 8.65 -14.90 25.32
N ASP A 344 7.52 -14.48 24.77
CA ASP A 344 6.21 -15.02 25.11
C ASP A 344 5.31 -15.16 23.88
N LEU A 345 4.59 -16.28 23.80
CA LEU A 345 3.55 -16.53 22.80
C LEU A 345 2.16 -16.14 23.31
N HIS A 346 2.05 -15.63 24.54
CA HIS A 346 0.79 -15.20 25.15
C HIS A 346 -0.29 -16.29 25.18
N GLY A 347 0.13 -17.53 25.46
CA GLY A 347 -0.75 -18.70 25.50
C GLY A 347 -1.18 -19.24 24.12
N MET A 348 -0.67 -18.68 23.02
CA MET A 348 -0.90 -19.17 21.66
C MET A 348 0.14 -20.23 21.26
N THR A 349 -0.14 -21.00 20.22
CA THR A 349 0.92 -21.74 19.51
C THR A 349 1.78 -20.78 18.68
N ALA A 350 3.00 -21.16 18.33
CA ALA A 350 3.86 -20.32 17.48
C ALA A 350 3.21 -20.01 16.12
N GLU A 351 2.42 -20.94 15.56
CA GLU A 351 1.68 -20.70 14.31
C GLU A 351 0.56 -19.66 14.50
N GLN A 352 -0.26 -19.80 15.55
CA GLN A 352 -1.31 -18.82 15.87
C GLN A 352 -0.73 -17.43 16.13
N TYR A 353 0.37 -17.37 16.88
CA TYR A 353 1.11 -16.13 17.12
C TYR A 353 1.62 -15.52 15.81
N GLY A 354 2.23 -16.34 14.94
CA GLY A 354 2.73 -15.90 13.63
C GLY A 354 1.64 -15.26 12.78
N TRP A 355 0.46 -15.89 12.68
CA TRP A 355 -0.67 -15.33 11.94
C TRP A 355 -1.19 -14.03 12.56
N ALA A 356 -1.30 -13.98 13.89
CA ALA A 356 -1.69 -12.77 14.60
C ALA A 356 -0.74 -11.60 14.28
N MET A 357 0.58 -11.86 14.30
CA MET A 357 1.61 -10.87 14.01
C MET A 357 1.68 -10.48 12.53
N MET A 358 1.52 -11.42 11.59
CA MET A 358 1.44 -11.11 10.16
C MET A 358 0.33 -10.08 9.88
N ARG A 359 -0.84 -10.28 10.48
CA ARG A 359 -1.96 -9.34 10.38
C ARG A 359 -1.66 -8.02 11.10
N GLN A 360 -1.27 -8.07 12.37
CA GLN A 360 -1.11 -6.89 13.22
C GLN A 360 0.02 -5.97 12.74
N LEU A 361 1.08 -6.54 12.17
CA LEU A 361 2.21 -5.80 11.59
C LEU A 361 2.03 -5.51 10.08
N ARG A 362 0.90 -5.91 9.47
CA ARG A 362 0.65 -5.78 8.01
C ARG A 362 1.85 -6.28 7.18
N VAL A 363 2.34 -7.49 7.47
CA VAL A 363 3.50 -8.07 6.76
C VAL A 363 3.06 -8.55 5.38
N GLY A 364 3.60 -7.91 4.35
CA GLY A 364 3.19 -8.10 2.97
C GLY A 364 1.78 -7.57 2.69
N LYS A 365 1.35 -7.72 1.45
CA LYS A 365 0.02 -7.35 0.96
C LYS A 365 -0.89 -8.57 1.00
N LEU A 366 -2.11 -8.36 1.47
CA LEU A 366 -3.13 -9.41 1.53
C LEU A 366 -3.61 -9.87 0.15
N ASP A 367 -3.57 -8.97 -0.85
CA ASP A 367 -4.12 -9.24 -2.18
C ASP A 367 -3.33 -10.34 -2.94
N VAL A 368 -2.02 -10.19 -2.99
CA VAL A 368 -1.09 -11.14 -3.64
C VAL A 368 -0.45 -12.10 -2.64
N GLY A 369 -0.68 -11.91 -1.34
CA GLY A 369 -0.21 -12.82 -0.30
C GLY A 369 1.31 -12.92 -0.22
N ASN A 370 2.02 -11.80 -0.37
CA ASN A 370 3.48 -11.75 -0.52
C ASN A 370 4.24 -11.51 0.80
N GLY A 371 3.66 -11.90 1.93
CA GLY A 371 4.25 -11.75 3.27
C GLY A 371 4.62 -13.09 3.90
N ALA A 372 5.65 -13.12 4.75
CA ALA A 372 6.00 -14.26 5.59
C ALA A 372 6.44 -13.80 6.99
N VAL A 373 6.05 -14.56 8.02
CA VAL A 373 6.48 -14.35 9.41
C VAL A 373 7.05 -15.64 9.98
N LEU A 374 8.30 -15.58 10.43
CA LEU A 374 9.02 -16.67 11.07
C LEU A 374 9.08 -16.39 12.57
N VAL A 375 8.47 -17.25 13.37
CA VAL A 375 8.40 -17.12 14.83
C VAL A 375 9.35 -18.12 15.47
N VAL A 376 10.17 -17.63 16.38
CA VAL A 376 11.11 -18.43 17.19
C VAL A 376 10.90 -18.08 18.65
N ALA A 377 10.28 -19.00 19.39
CA ALA A 377 9.95 -18.85 20.81
C ALA A 377 10.73 -19.90 21.61
N PRO A 378 12.02 -19.64 21.86
CA PRO A 378 12.94 -20.67 22.30
C PRO A 378 12.70 -21.14 23.74
N ASP A 379 12.19 -20.26 24.62
CA ASP A 379 11.86 -20.63 26.01
C ASP A 379 10.54 -21.44 26.10
N GLN A 380 9.67 -21.35 25.09
CA GLN A 380 8.50 -22.22 24.89
C GLN A 380 8.83 -23.46 24.04
N GLY A 381 10.04 -23.54 23.47
CA GLY A 381 10.45 -24.63 22.58
C GLY A 381 9.62 -24.71 21.29
N GLN A 382 9.02 -23.61 20.83
CA GLN A 382 8.16 -23.59 19.65
C GLN A 382 8.73 -22.70 18.55
N ALA A 383 8.53 -23.12 17.31
CA ALA A 383 8.81 -22.30 16.14
C ALA A 383 7.73 -22.52 15.08
N ALA A 384 7.51 -21.51 14.25
CA ALA A 384 6.60 -21.58 13.12
C ALA A 384 7.06 -20.68 11.98
N ALA A 385 6.67 -21.01 10.76
CA ALA A 385 6.73 -20.11 9.63
C ALA A 385 5.33 -20.01 9.02
N VAL A 386 4.76 -18.81 9.04
CA VAL A 386 3.47 -18.51 8.41
C VAL A 386 3.69 -17.67 7.17
N MET A 387 2.90 -17.91 6.14
CA MET A 387 3.12 -17.34 4.81
C MET A 387 1.79 -16.96 4.19
N GLY A 388 1.75 -15.77 3.58
CA GLY A 388 0.62 -15.39 2.75
C GLY A 388 0.44 -16.37 1.57
N PRO A 389 -0.77 -16.46 1.01
CA PRO A 389 -1.09 -17.44 -0.03
C PRO A 389 -0.13 -17.46 -1.21
N GLY A 390 0.42 -16.30 -1.63
CA GLY A 390 1.37 -16.24 -2.73
C GLY A 390 2.74 -16.82 -2.40
N VAL A 391 3.31 -16.49 -1.23
CA VAL A 391 4.59 -17.10 -0.78
C VAL A 391 4.40 -18.60 -0.52
N ALA A 392 3.25 -19.01 -0.01
CA ALA A 392 2.95 -20.40 0.30
C ALA A 392 2.93 -21.32 -0.95
N LEU A 393 2.66 -20.78 -2.14
CA LEU A 393 2.72 -21.53 -3.40
C LEU A 393 4.14 -22.08 -3.65
N GLU A 394 5.17 -21.30 -3.36
CA GLU A 394 6.56 -21.70 -3.59
C GLU A 394 7.16 -22.56 -2.51
N MET A 395 6.62 -22.48 -1.30
CA MET A 395 7.17 -23.18 -0.16
C MET A 395 6.64 -24.61 -0.01
N ALA A 396 6.13 -25.20 -1.10
CA ALA A 396 5.46 -26.50 -1.13
C ALA A 396 6.27 -27.68 -0.58
N PHE A 397 7.59 -27.60 -0.57
CA PHE A 397 8.45 -28.71 -0.17
C PHE A 397 9.40 -28.38 0.99
N GLN A 398 9.16 -27.30 1.74
CA GLN A 398 10.10 -26.76 2.72
C GLN A 398 9.49 -26.65 4.13
N ASP A 399 9.98 -27.44 5.10
CA ASP A 399 9.58 -27.32 6.50
C ASP A 399 10.47 -26.31 7.25
N LYS A 400 10.15 -25.03 7.08
CA LYS A 400 10.88 -23.94 7.78
C LYS A 400 10.65 -23.97 9.30
N ALA A 401 9.53 -24.48 9.78
CA ALA A 401 9.29 -24.61 11.21
C ALA A 401 10.25 -25.62 11.86
N ALA A 402 10.48 -26.76 11.22
CA ALA A 402 11.48 -27.74 11.65
C ALA A 402 12.90 -27.16 11.62
N GLN A 403 13.26 -26.39 10.59
CA GLN A 403 14.56 -25.72 10.51
C GLN A 403 14.78 -24.77 11.71
N LEU A 404 13.80 -23.94 12.04
CA LEU A 404 13.86 -23.01 13.18
C LEU A 404 13.87 -23.77 14.52
N LYS A 405 13.13 -24.88 14.63
CA LYS A 405 13.14 -25.73 15.82
C LYS A 405 14.52 -26.35 16.06
N ASN A 406 15.21 -26.78 15.00
CA ASN A 406 16.60 -27.27 15.12
C ASN A 406 17.55 -26.18 15.62
N TRP A 407 17.34 -24.91 15.23
CA TRP A 407 18.11 -23.80 15.78
C TRP A 407 17.86 -23.61 17.29
N ILE A 408 16.60 -23.71 17.73
CA ILE A 408 16.27 -23.66 19.18
C ILE A 408 17.03 -24.76 19.94
N ASP A 409 17.06 -25.98 19.41
CA ASP A 409 17.64 -27.11 20.13
C ASP A 409 19.18 -27.07 20.19
N ILE A 410 19.84 -26.52 19.17
CA ILE A 410 21.30 -26.56 19.03
C ILE A 410 21.97 -25.24 19.42
N ALA A 411 21.44 -24.12 18.91
CA ALA A 411 22.06 -22.81 18.98
C ALA A 411 21.65 -22.04 20.25
N TRP A 412 20.36 -22.08 20.61
CA TRP A 412 19.83 -21.29 21.75
C TRP A 412 20.58 -21.55 23.08
N PRO A 413 20.90 -22.79 23.48
CA PRO A 413 21.65 -23.03 24.72
C PRO A 413 23.02 -22.36 24.71
N GLN A 414 23.65 -22.26 23.54
CA GLN A 414 24.94 -21.61 23.37
C GLN A 414 24.82 -20.08 23.44
N CYS A 415 23.79 -19.53 22.78
CA CYS A 415 23.47 -18.10 22.85
C CYS A 415 23.23 -17.67 24.30
N LYS A 416 22.38 -18.40 25.05
CA LYS A 416 22.08 -18.10 26.45
C LYS A 416 23.32 -18.14 27.33
N ARG A 417 24.15 -19.18 27.18
CA ARG A 417 25.39 -19.32 27.97
C ARG A 417 26.36 -18.15 27.76
N LYS A 418 26.44 -17.62 26.53
CA LYS A 418 27.34 -16.52 26.18
C LYS A 418 26.69 -15.14 26.28
N ASN A 419 25.38 -15.07 26.54
CA ASN A 419 24.55 -13.88 26.39
C ASN A 419 24.76 -13.16 25.04
N ALA A 420 25.01 -13.93 23.98
CA ALA A 420 25.28 -13.46 22.63
C ALA A 420 25.21 -14.63 21.65
N CYS A 421 24.56 -14.44 20.50
CA CYS A 421 24.48 -15.49 19.47
C CYS A 421 25.67 -15.53 18.51
N GLY A 422 26.32 -14.39 18.21
CA GLY A 422 27.39 -14.33 17.21
C GLY A 422 26.96 -14.96 15.89
N GLY A 423 27.77 -15.88 15.33
CA GLY A 423 27.44 -16.59 14.08
C GLY A 423 26.15 -17.42 14.09
N TRP A 424 25.62 -17.79 15.26
CA TRP A 424 24.29 -18.42 15.33
C TRP A 424 23.16 -17.49 14.86
N THR A 425 23.39 -16.18 14.85
CA THR A 425 22.48 -15.19 14.25
C THR A 425 22.28 -15.45 12.77
N GLU A 426 23.36 -15.70 12.02
CA GLU A 426 23.26 -16.01 10.59
C GLU A 426 22.47 -17.31 10.38
N THR A 427 22.77 -18.35 11.17
CA THR A 427 22.06 -19.64 11.09
C THR A 427 20.56 -19.51 11.34
N LEU A 428 20.14 -18.64 12.26
CA LEU A 428 18.72 -18.34 12.51
C LEU A 428 18.04 -17.76 11.26
N LEU A 429 18.71 -16.80 10.63
CA LEU A 429 18.18 -15.99 9.54
C LEU A 429 18.18 -16.73 8.18
N LEU A 430 18.88 -17.86 8.06
CA LEU A 430 18.90 -18.69 6.85
C LEU A 430 17.51 -19.13 6.38
N ALA A 431 16.57 -19.37 7.29
CA ALA A 431 15.22 -19.78 6.92
C ALA A 431 14.49 -18.68 6.13
N ALA A 432 14.64 -17.42 6.57
CA ALA A 432 14.08 -16.25 5.91
C ALA A 432 14.85 -15.88 4.62
N ASP A 433 16.18 -15.99 4.61
CA ASP A 433 16.98 -15.78 3.39
C ASP A 433 16.67 -16.80 2.29
N HIS A 434 16.30 -18.03 2.65
CA HIS A 434 15.83 -19.02 1.68
C HIS A 434 14.52 -18.60 1.03
N ILE A 435 13.54 -18.14 1.82
CA ILE A 435 12.27 -17.62 1.29
C ILE A 435 12.54 -16.42 0.39
N ARG A 436 13.46 -15.53 0.78
CA ARG A 436 13.87 -14.37 -0.03
C ARG A 436 14.30 -14.81 -1.42
N ARG A 437 15.34 -15.66 -1.52
CA ARG A 437 15.86 -16.16 -2.81
C ARG A 437 14.80 -16.84 -3.67
N ASP A 438 13.97 -17.69 -3.07
CA ASP A 438 12.96 -18.44 -3.82
C ASP A 438 11.85 -17.53 -4.37
N THR A 439 11.72 -16.31 -3.83
CA THR A 439 10.72 -15.32 -4.28
C THR A 439 11.30 -14.23 -5.18
N ASP A 440 12.60 -14.25 -5.49
CA ASP A 440 13.29 -13.29 -6.37
C ASP A 440 12.70 -13.34 -7.81
N ASP A 441 12.36 -14.53 -8.31
CA ASP A 441 11.91 -14.73 -9.70
C ASP A 441 10.38 -14.64 -9.88
N TRP A 442 9.64 -14.30 -8.83
CA TRP A 442 8.18 -14.30 -8.85
C TRP A 442 7.59 -12.94 -9.16
N GLU A 443 6.55 -12.93 -9.98
CA GLU A 443 5.77 -11.72 -10.26
C GLU A 443 4.78 -11.45 -9.13
N TRP A 444 4.75 -10.24 -8.57
CA TRP A 444 3.89 -9.88 -7.43
C TRP A 444 2.90 -8.76 -7.75
N THR A 445 2.72 -8.49 -9.04
CA THR A 445 1.89 -7.39 -9.55
C THR A 445 0.70 -7.97 -10.31
N VAL A 446 -0.47 -7.38 -10.10
CA VAL A 446 -1.68 -7.72 -10.85
C VAL A 446 -1.65 -7.04 -12.21
N HIS A 447 -1.20 -7.74 -13.24
CA HIS A 447 -1.10 -7.21 -14.61
C HIS A 447 -2.43 -7.24 -15.36
N TYR A 448 -3.33 -8.15 -14.99
CA TYR A 448 -4.58 -8.36 -15.70
C TYR A 448 -5.76 -8.03 -14.80
N GLN A 449 -6.65 -7.15 -15.28
CA GLN A 449 -7.89 -6.79 -14.59
C GLN A 449 -9.11 -7.57 -15.09
N ARG A 450 -8.91 -8.44 -16.09
CA ARG A 450 -9.91 -9.34 -16.67
C ARG A 450 -9.28 -10.66 -17.03
N LEU A 451 -10.01 -11.76 -16.85
CA LEU A 451 -9.52 -13.09 -17.19
C LEU A 451 -9.41 -13.26 -18.71
N GLY A 452 -10.32 -12.65 -19.46
CA GLY A 452 -10.28 -12.64 -20.92
C GLY A 452 -8.99 -12.04 -21.51
N ASP A 453 -8.44 -10.99 -20.88
CA ASP A 453 -7.17 -10.37 -21.34
C ASP A 453 -5.97 -11.29 -21.11
N LEU A 454 -5.94 -11.99 -19.98
CA LEU A 454 -4.91 -12.99 -19.71
C LEU A 454 -5.03 -14.17 -20.69
N LEU A 455 -6.24 -14.63 -21.00
CA LEU A 455 -6.44 -15.69 -22.00
C LEU A 455 -6.03 -15.27 -23.42
N GLN A 456 -6.22 -14.00 -23.79
CA GLN A 456 -5.68 -13.49 -25.06
C GLN A 456 -4.15 -13.54 -25.08
N GLN A 457 -3.50 -13.23 -23.96
CA GLN A 457 -2.05 -13.39 -23.84
C GLN A 457 -1.62 -14.85 -23.93
N VAL A 458 -2.31 -15.76 -23.24
CA VAL A 458 -2.07 -17.23 -23.35
C VAL A 458 -2.18 -17.68 -24.80
N ALA A 459 -3.24 -17.29 -25.51
CA ALA A 459 -3.42 -17.61 -26.93
C ALA A 459 -2.35 -16.97 -27.83
N ALA A 460 -1.87 -15.77 -27.49
CA ALA A 460 -0.80 -15.11 -28.21
C ALA A 460 0.55 -15.80 -28.02
N GLU A 461 0.77 -16.50 -26.90
CA GLU A 461 1.98 -17.25 -26.59
C GLU A 461 1.90 -18.73 -26.97
N ASP A 462 0.69 -19.24 -27.21
CA ASP A 462 0.42 -20.64 -27.55
C ASP A 462 1.24 -21.11 -28.76
N GLY A 463 1.84 -22.30 -28.63
CA GLY A 463 2.73 -22.88 -29.64
C GLY A 463 4.07 -22.15 -29.87
N LYS A 464 4.36 -21.05 -29.17
CA LYS A 464 5.65 -20.34 -29.27
C LYS A 464 6.63 -20.88 -28.24
N ARG A 465 7.92 -20.92 -28.62
CA ARG A 465 9.02 -21.24 -27.69
C ARG A 465 9.48 -19.97 -26.99
N ILE A 466 8.83 -19.64 -25.88
CA ILE A 466 9.16 -18.50 -25.02
C ILE A 466 9.88 -19.04 -23.77
N ALA A 467 10.96 -18.39 -23.34
CA ALA A 467 11.60 -18.77 -22.08
C ALA A 467 10.67 -18.39 -20.91
N PRO A 468 10.57 -19.18 -19.83
CA PRO A 468 9.62 -18.91 -18.74
C PRO A 468 9.65 -17.48 -18.22
N GLN A 469 10.85 -16.91 -18.05
CA GLN A 469 11.06 -15.53 -17.58
C GLN A 469 10.62 -14.42 -18.55
N ASP A 470 10.43 -14.77 -19.84
CA ASP A 470 9.99 -13.82 -20.88
C ASP A 470 8.48 -13.92 -21.16
N SER A 471 7.79 -14.91 -20.57
CA SER A 471 6.34 -15.09 -20.73
C SER A 471 5.60 -14.00 -19.94
N ARG A 472 4.54 -13.44 -20.54
CA ARG A 472 3.63 -12.51 -19.86
C ARG A 472 2.38 -13.20 -19.31
N ALA A 473 2.19 -14.48 -19.62
CA ALA A 473 1.06 -15.27 -19.17
C ALA A 473 1.43 -16.23 -18.03
N LEU A 474 2.59 -16.89 -18.13
CA LEU A 474 3.05 -17.85 -17.14
C LEU A 474 3.21 -17.16 -15.77
N HIS A 475 2.60 -17.74 -14.73
CA HIS A 475 2.61 -17.18 -13.38
C HIS A 475 2.02 -15.76 -13.23
N ALA A 476 1.37 -15.23 -14.26
CA ALA A 476 0.77 -13.91 -14.20
C ALA A 476 -0.35 -13.85 -13.16
N ILE A 477 -0.51 -12.70 -12.51
CA ILE A 477 -1.60 -12.47 -11.56
C ILE A 477 -2.74 -11.71 -12.24
N VAL A 478 -3.95 -12.23 -12.05
CA VAL A 478 -5.18 -11.67 -12.60
C VAL A 478 -6.19 -11.36 -11.50
N ARG A 479 -6.84 -10.20 -11.62
CA ARG A 479 -8.07 -9.84 -10.91
C ARG A 479 -9.26 -10.12 -11.82
N PHE A 480 -10.29 -10.76 -11.32
CA PHE A 480 -11.54 -11.00 -12.08
C PHE A 480 -12.72 -11.21 -11.13
N GLY A 481 -13.93 -10.91 -11.60
CA GLY A 481 -15.15 -11.18 -10.85
C GLY A 481 -15.79 -12.52 -11.23
N GLY A 482 -16.51 -13.12 -10.30
CA GLY A 482 -17.26 -14.35 -10.57
C GLY A 482 -18.17 -14.78 -9.42
N THR A 483 -19.02 -15.77 -9.69
CA THR A 483 -19.92 -16.38 -8.72
C THR A 483 -19.44 -17.77 -8.34
N VAL A 484 -19.36 -18.06 -7.05
CA VAL A 484 -19.02 -19.39 -6.53
C VAL A 484 -20.16 -20.35 -6.86
N VAL A 485 -19.86 -21.43 -7.57
CA VAL A 485 -20.84 -22.44 -7.99
C VAL A 485 -20.82 -23.63 -7.04
N ASP A 486 -19.64 -24.15 -6.73
CA ASP A 486 -19.45 -25.31 -5.87
C ASP A 486 -18.17 -25.15 -5.02
N LEU A 487 -18.30 -25.35 -3.70
CA LEU A 487 -17.21 -25.21 -2.73
C LEU A 487 -16.37 -26.49 -2.57
N ALA A 488 -16.84 -27.62 -3.11
CA ALA A 488 -16.16 -28.91 -3.03
C ALA A 488 -16.47 -29.76 -4.29
N PRO A 489 -16.06 -29.29 -5.49
CA PRO A 489 -16.33 -30.00 -6.73
C PRO A 489 -15.63 -31.36 -6.72
N LYS A 490 -16.33 -32.38 -7.20
CA LYS A 490 -15.80 -33.75 -7.28
C LYS A 490 -15.05 -33.99 -8.60
N PRO A 491 -13.93 -34.73 -8.58
CA PRO A 491 -13.24 -35.16 -9.80
C PRO A 491 -14.17 -35.96 -10.73
N GLY A 492 -13.91 -35.90 -12.04
CA GLY A 492 -14.66 -36.64 -13.07
C GLY A 492 -15.75 -35.85 -13.81
N ASN A 493 -15.97 -34.58 -13.47
CA ASN A 493 -16.83 -33.69 -14.25
C ASN A 493 -16.10 -33.15 -15.49
N LYS A 494 -16.58 -33.51 -16.69
CA LYS A 494 -15.97 -33.04 -17.96
C LYS A 494 -16.20 -31.55 -18.25
N ALA A 495 -17.20 -30.93 -17.63
CA ALA A 495 -17.54 -29.52 -17.83
C ALA A 495 -16.82 -28.56 -16.86
N ALA A 496 -16.25 -29.09 -15.77
CA ALA A 496 -15.48 -28.38 -14.77
C ALA A 496 -14.44 -29.34 -14.19
N TRP A 497 -13.31 -29.48 -14.88
CA TRP A 497 -12.26 -30.42 -14.51
C TRP A 497 -11.59 -29.99 -13.21
N VAL A 498 -11.35 -30.95 -12.31
CA VAL A 498 -10.68 -30.77 -11.02
C VAL A 498 -9.40 -31.59 -11.04
N ASP A 499 -8.29 -30.94 -10.72
CA ASP A 499 -7.01 -31.58 -10.40
C ASP A 499 -7.01 -31.94 -8.91
N ASP A 500 -7.24 -33.21 -8.60
CA ASP A 500 -7.18 -33.73 -7.24
C ASP A 500 -5.74 -33.96 -6.74
N GLY A 501 -4.75 -33.87 -7.63
CA GLY A 501 -3.33 -33.89 -7.33
C GLY A 501 -2.74 -32.51 -7.02
N HIS A 502 -3.52 -31.44 -7.06
CA HIS A 502 -3.03 -30.08 -6.87
C HIS A 502 -2.60 -29.85 -5.40
N MET A 503 -1.37 -29.38 -5.21
CA MET A 503 -0.76 -29.19 -3.89
C MET A 503 -0.36 -27.73 -3.68
N ILE A 504 -0.57 -27.21 -2.48
CA ILE A 504 -0.11 -25.89 -2.03
C ILE A 504 0.57 -26.07 -0.67
N ALA A 505 1.77 -25.52 -0.48
CA ALA A 505 2.52 -25.65 0.77
C ALA A 505 2.69 -27.12 1.25
N GLY A 506 2.80 -28.08 0.31
CA GLY A 506 2.96 -29.51 0.62
C GLY A 506 1.69 -30.20 1.12
N LYS A 507 0.54 -29.53 1.00
CA LYS A 507 -0.77 -30.04 1.39
C LYS A 507 -1.73 -30.06 0.19
N PRO A 508 -2.70 -30.97 0.17
CA PRO A 508 -3.74 -30.94 -0.86
C PRO A 508 -4.48 -29.60 -0.86
N ALA A 509 -4.60 -28.99 -2.04
CA ALA A 509 -5.33 -27.75 -2.20
C ALA A 509 -6.84 -27.99 -2.11
N LYS A 510 -7.57 -27.03 -1.52
CA LYS A 510 -9.03 -26.98 -1.64
C LYS A 510 -9.37 -26.49 -3.05
N ALA A 511 -10.21 -27.22 -3.77
CA ALA A 511 -10.75 -26.81 -5.05
C ALA A 511 -12.10 -26.09 -4.88
N VAL A 512 -12.33 -25.00 -5.62
CA VAL A 512 -13.60 -24.27 -5.65
C VAL A 512 -13.96 -23.92 -7.09
N HIS A 513 -15.14 -24.32 -7.53
CA HIS A 513 -15.63 -24.03 -8.87
C HIS A 513 -16.31 -22.65 -8.89
N VAL A 514 -15.87 -21.80 -9.79
CA VAL A 514 -16.39 -20.45 -10.03
C VAL A 514 -16.82 -20.30 -11.48
N ARG A 515 -17.94 -19.60 -11.69
CA ARG A 515 -18.31 -19.04 -13.00
C ARG A 515 -17.86 -17.60 -13.03
N SER A 516 -16.91 -17.25 -13.91
CA SER A 516 -16.48 -15.85 -14.04
C SER A 516 -17.59 -14.99 -14.62
N ASP A 517 -17.49 -13.68 -14.43
CA ASP A 517 -18.41 -12.71 -15.03
C ASP A 517 -18.33 -12.68 -16.57
N GLU A 518 -17.20 -13.13 -17.11
CA GLU A 518 -16.98 -13.32 -18.54
C GLU A 518 -17.52 -14.67 -19.05
N GLY A 519 -18.20 -15.44 -18.19
CA GLY A 519 -18.85 -16.71 -18.52
C GLY A 519 -17.94 -17.94 -18.51
N LEU A 520 -16.67 -17.79 -18.11
CA LEU A 520 -15.67 -18.87 -18.11
C LEU A 520 -15.85 -19.81 -16.92
N THR A 521 -15.55 -21.09 -17.13
CA THR A 521 -15.45 -22.08 -16.04
C THR A 521 -14.07 -21.93 -15.40
N VAL A 522 -14.02 -21.56 -14.12
CA VAL A 522 -12.77 -21.39 -13.37
C VAL A 522 -12.71 -22.39 -12.23
N MET A 523 -11.59 -23.08 -12.08
CA MET A 523 -11.27 -23.89 -10.91
C MET A 523 -10.23 -23.16 -10.07
N LEU A 524 -10.64 -22.73 -8.88
CA LEU A 524 -9.75 -22.09 -7.91
C LEU A 524 -9.12 -23.14 -7.02
N TYR A 525 -7.81 -23.02 -6.78
CA TYR A 525 -7.08 -23.81 -5.80
C TYR A 525 -6.55 -22.91 -4.69
N LEU A 526 -6.76 -23.29 -3.43
CA LEU A 526 -6.32 -22.51 -2.26
C LEU A 526 -5.87 -23.41 -1.10
N ASP A 527 -4.94 -22.90 -0.28
CA ASP A 527 -4.74 -23.42 1.07
C ASP A 527 -6.01 -23.12 1.89
N ALA A 528 -6.46 -24.08 2.71
CA ALA A 528 -7.65 -23.91 3.54
C ALA A 528 -7.57 -22.69 4.48
N ARG A 529 -6.35 -22.28 4.86
CA ARG A 529 -6.11 -21.11 5.71
C ARG A 529 -6.32 -19.78 4.98
N THR A 530 -6.27 -19.74 3.63
CA THR A 530 -6.50 -18.51 2.86
C THR A 530 -7.83 -17.86 3.25
N GLU A 531 -8.89 -18.65 3.46
CA GLU A 531 -10.21 -18.15 3.83
C GLU A 531 -10.24 -17.43 5.19
N SER A 532 -9.38 -17.84 6.12
CA SER A 532 -9.27 -17.22 7.46
C SER A 532 -8.56 -15.86 7.43
N LEU A 533 -7.81 -15.59 6.36
CA LEU A 533 -7.10 -14.32 6.17
C LEU A 533 -7.98 -13.27 5.47
N MET A 534 -9.06 -13.69 4.82
CA MET A 534 -9.91 -12.78 4.06
C MET A 534 -10.90 -12.04 4.97
N PRO A 535 -11.05 -10.70 4.83
CA PRO A 535 -11.98 -9.91 5.63
C PRO A 535 -13.44 -10.38 5.51
N GLY A 536 -13.81 -10.94 4.35
CA GLY A 536 -15.14 -11.49 4.08
C GLY A 536 -15.38 -12.89 4.65
N GLY A 537 -14.39 -13.51 5.29
CA GLY A 537 -14.45 -14.89 5.77
C GLY A 537 -14.52 -15.91 4.64
N ALA A 538 -15.01 -17.12 4.94
CA ALA A 538 -15.05 -18.23 3.99
C ALA A 538 -15.95 -17.98 2.79
N LEU A 539 -15.58 -18.57 1.64
CA LEU A 539 -16.37 -18.50 0.42
C LEU A 539 -17.73 -19.16 0.62
N GLN A 540 -18.75 -18.59 -0.02
CA GLN A 540 -20.13 -19.07 0.03
C GLN A 540 -20.66 -19.34 -1.38
N ALA A 541 -21.30 -20.49 -1.57
CA ALA A 541 -21.95 -20.83 -2.83
C ALA A 541 -23.06 -19.83 -3.19
N GLY A 542 -23.17 -19.50 -4.47
CA GLY A 542 -24.13 -18.54 -5.00
C GLY A 542 -23.79 -17.07 -4.74
N LYS A 543 -22.70 -16.76 -4.02
CA LYS A 543 -22.23 -15.38 -3.81
C LYS A 543 -21.20 -14.98 -4.87
N ARG A 544 -21.24 -13.69 -5.20
CA ARG A 544 -20.32 -13.05 -6.14
C ARG A 544 -19.12 -12.45 -5.39
N TYR A 545 -17.94 -12.62 -5.95
CA TYR A 545 -16.69 -12.09 -5.41
C TYR A 545 -15.85 -11.50 -6.52
N THR A 546 -14.95 -10.60 -6.13
CA THR A 546 -13.76 -10.27 -6.90
C THR A 546 -12.62 -11.15 -6.38
N PHE A 547 -12.01 -11.91 -7.28
CA PHE A 547 -10.90 -12.81 -7.00
C PHE A 547 -9.59 -12.20 -7.52
N ILE A 548 -8.50 -12.48 -6.83
CA ILE A 548 -7.14 -12.27 -7.31
C ILE A 548 -6.44 -13.62 -7.24
N GLY A 549 -5.91 -14.06 -8.36
CA GLY A 549 -5.28 -15.37 -8.46
C GLY A 549 -4.12 -15.38 -9.43
N ARG A 550 -3.20 -16.31 -9.19
CA ARG A 550 -2.07 -16.58 -10.07
C ARG A 550 -2.44 -17.64 -11.07
N GLU A 551 -2.01 -17.44 -12.31
CA GLU A 551 -2.03 -18.46 -13.35
C GLU A 551 -1.46 -19.79 -12.82
N SER A 552 -2.18 -20.88 -13.10
CA SER A 552 -1.76 -22.23 -12.76
C SER A 552 -1.81 -23.12 -13.99
N TRP A 553 -2.96 -23.14 -14.65
CA TRP A 553 -3.10 -23.73 -15.97
C TRP A 553 -4.25 -23.05 -16.69
N LEU A 554 -3.94 -22.30 -17.73
CA LEU A 554 -4.94 -21.66 -18.59
C LEU A 554 -4.92 -22.25 -19.99
N SER A 555 -6.10 -22.30 -20.61
CA SER A 555 -6.27 -22.79 -21.97
C SER A 555 -6.82 -21.70 -22.87
N SER A 556 -6.24 -21.60 -24.08
CA SER A 556 -6.71 -20.73 -25.15
C SER A 556 -8.14 -21.05 -25.61
N ASP A 557 -8.67 -22.25 -25.35
CA ASP A 557 -10.08 -22.58 -25.57
C ASP A 557 -10.92 -22.16 -24.34
N PRO A 558 -11.84 -21.18 -24.48
CA PRO A 558 -12.67 -20.71 -23.36
C PRO A 558 -13.67 -21.75 -22.84
N LYS A 559 -13.86 -22.88 -23.54
CA LYS A 559 -14.69 -24.00 -23.07
C LYS A 559 -13.96 -24.89 -22.06
N HIS A 560 -12.63 -24.85 -22.04
CA HIS A 560 -11.84 -25.58 -21.06
C HIS A 560 -11.94 -24.92 -19.68
N THR A 561 -11.69 -25.71 -18.64
CA THR A 561 -11.63 -25.21 -17.26
C THR A 561 -10.33 -24.44 -17.06
N GLN A 562 -10.45 -23.21 -16.57
CA GLN A 562 -9.31 -22.34 -16.31
C GLN A 562 -8.86 -22.52 -14.86
N ALA A 563 -7.67 -23.07 -14.62
CA ALA A 563 -7.15 -23.32 -13.30
C ALA A 563 -6.34 -22.12 -12.77
N ILE A 564 -6.68 -21.67 -11.57
CA ILE A 564 -6.08 -20.50 -10.94
C ILE A 564 -5.75 -20.81 -9.48
N ASN A 565 -4.53 -20.49 -9.06
CA ASN A 565 -4.14 -20.49 -7.65
C ASN A 565 -4.68 -19.22 -7.00
N LEU A 566 -5.65 -19.36 -6.10
CA LEU A 566 -6.32 -18.23 -5.46
C LEU A 566 -5.41 -17.60 -4.38
N LEU A 567 -5.17 -16.30 -4.53
CA LEU A 567 -4.34 -15.52 -3.60
C LEU A 567 -5.22 -14.77 -2.60
N SER A 568 -6.28 -14.12 -3.07
CA SER A 568 -7.23 -13.39 -2.24
C SER A 568 -8.58 -13.20 -2.91
N TYR A 569 -9.57 -12.77 -2.13
CA TYR A 569 -10.88 -12.41 -2.64
C TYR A 569 -11.59 -11.41 -1.72
N ALA A 570 -12.53 -10.66 -2.30
CA ALA A 570 -13.45 -9.79 -1.59
C ALA A 570 -14.87 -10.05 -2.10
N GLN A 571 -15.85 -10.12 -1.19
CA GLN A 571 -17.24 -10.24 -1.59
C GLN A 571 -17.66 -8.97 -2.32
N ALA A 572 -18.23 -9.11 -3.51
CA ALA A 572 -18.78 -7.97 -4.23
C ALA A 572 -20.03 -7.48 -3.49
N GLN A 573 -20.13 -6.16 -3.28
CA GLN A 573 -21.31 -5.55 -2.66
C GLN A 573 -22.52 -5.61 -3.60
#